data_AF-A0AAD5DEG1-F1
#
_entry.id   AF-A0AAD5DEG1-F1
#
_cell.length_a   1.000
_cell.length_b   1.000
_cell.length_c   1.000
_cell.angle_alpha   90.00
_cell.angle_beta   90.00
_cell.angle_gamma   90.00
#
_symmetry.space_group_name_H-M   'P 1'
#
loop_
_entity.id
_entity.type
_entity.pdbx_description
1 polymer ?
#
loop_
_entity_poly.entity_id
_entity_poly.type
_entity_poly.pdbx_seq_one_letter_code
_entity_poly.pdbx_strand_id
1 'polypeptide(L)'
;MDAQRALLDELMGSARNLTEEERRGHKEITWDDKEVCGFYMVKFCPHDLFVNTRSDLGPCPKIHDPKLKESFEASPRHDSYAPRFEADLAHFCEKLMDLDRKVRRGRERLAQEVELPPPPPLPVEKSEQLSVLEEKIKNLLESVEALGEAGKVDEAEALMRKVLAVGFLKLQVMVFSSL
;
A
#
# COMPACT_ATOMS: atom_id res chain seq x y z
N MET A 1 -15.47 7.75 -28.46
CA MET A 1 -16.74 8.50 -28.50
C MET A 1 -17.35 8.66 -27.10
N ASP A 2 -17.10 7.73 -26.17
CA ASP A 2 -17.70 7.75 -24.82
C ASP A 2 -17.10 8.78 -23.87
N ALA A 3 -15.80 9.07 -23.97
CA ALA A 3 -15.15 10.11 -23.15
C ALA A 3 -15.72 11.52 -23.39
N GLN A 4 -16.15 11.81 -24.63
CA GLN A 4 -16.78 13.08 -24.97
C GLN A 4 -18.23 13.16 -24.47
N ARG A 5 -18.94 12.03 -24.38
CA ARG A 5 -20.27 11.96 -23.75
C ARG A 5 -20.16 12.18 -22.24
N ALA A 6 -19.23 11.49 -21.57
CA ALA A 6 -19.00 11.64 -20.13
C ALA A 6 -18.70 13.10 -19.73
N LEU A 7 -17.85 13.80 -20.49
CA LEU A 7 -17.54 15.21 -20.25
C LEU A 7 -18.76 16.13 -20.45
N LEU A 8 -19.62 15.82 -21.43
CA LEU A 8 -20.84 16.59 -21.68
C LEU A 8 -21.91 16.32 -20.61
N ASP A 9 -21.97 15.10 -20.06
CA ASP A 9 -22.89 14.74 -18.99
C ASP A 9 -22.50 15.38 -17.65
N GLU A 10 -21.20 15.61 -17.40
CA GLU A 10 -20.72 16.45 -16.30
C GLU A 10 -21.13 17.93 -16.46
N LEU A 11 -21.07 18.46 -17.68
CA LEU A 11 -21.28 19.88 -17.93
C LEU A 11 -22.76 20.27 -18.07
N MET A 12 -23.61 19.38 -18.60
CA MET A 12 -25.02 19.66 -18.95
C MET A 12 -26.03 18.76 -18.23
N GLY A 13 -25.56 17.81 -17.42
CA GLY A 13 -26.38 16.82 -16.73
C GLY A 13 -26.69 15.59 -17.60
N SER A 14 -26.60 14.41 -17.00
CA SER A 14 -26.84 13.10 -17.64
C SER A 14 -28.27 12.92 -18.18
N ALA A 15 -29.21 13.78 -17.79
CA ALA A 15 -30.59 13.76 -18.27
C ALA A 15 -30.82 14.48 -19.62
N ARG A 16 -29.77 15.07 -20.22
CA ARG A 16 -29.90 15.89 -21.45
C ARG A 16 -30.48 15.14 -22.65
N ASN A 17 -30.23 13.84 -22.75
CA ASN A 17 -30.65 13.02 -23.89
C ASN A 17 -31.93 12.19 -23.60
N LEU A 18 -32.57 12.37 -22.44
CA LEU A 18 -33.79 11.64 -22.08
C LEU A 18 -35.01 12.32 -22.71
N THR A 19 -35.85 11.53 -23.36
CA THR A 19 -37.17 11.98 -23.84
C THR A 19 -38.11 12.23 -22.65
N GLU A 20 -39.14 13.08 -22.81
CA GLU A 20 -40.12 13.41 -21.76
C GLU A 20 -40.84 12.17 -21.19
N GLU A 21 -40.92 11.08 -21.97
CA GLU A 21 -41.47 9.78 -21.53
C GLU A 21 -40.47 8.97 -20.70
N GLU A 22 -39.19 8.94 -21.10
CA GLU A 22 -38.11 8.32 -20.30
C GLU A 22 -37.90 9.08 -18.99
N ARG A 23 -38.05 10.41 -18.99
CA ARG A 23 -38.00 11.27 -17.80
C ARG A 23 -39.15 11.01 -16.82
N ARG A 24 -40.33 10.60 -17.31
CA ARG A 24 -41.48 10.19 -16.48
C ARG A 24 -41.34 8.78 -15.90
N GLY A 25 -40.60 7.89 -16.56
CA GLY A 25 -40.27 6.54 -16.09
C GLY A 25 -39.02 6.46 -15.22
N HIS A 26 -38.12 7.44 -15.33
CA HIS A 26 -36.97 7.62 -14.46
C HIS A 26 -37.45 8.04 -13.08
N LYS A 27 -37.65 7.08 -12.17
CA LYS A 27 -37.68 7.41 -10.74
C LYS A 27 -36.33 8.04 -10.42
N GLU A 28 -36.35 9.29 -9.99
CA GLU A 28 -35.17 9.92 -9.43
C GLU A 28 -34.77 9.09 -8.20
N ILE A 29 -33.64 8.39 -8.31
CA ILE A 29 -33.14 7.55 -7.22
C ILE A 29 -32.79 8.50 -6.08
N THR A 30 -33.40 8.26 -4.94
CA THR A 30 -33.21 9.03 -3.71
C THR A 30 -32.28 8.27 -2.77
N TRP A 31 -31.61 8.99 -1.88
CA TRP A 31 -30.66 8.36 -0.94
C TRP A 31 -31.34 7.39 0.04
N ASP A 32 -32.67 7.47 0.22
CA ASP A 32 -33.47 6.55 1.04
C ASP A 32 -33.94 5.28 0.29
N ASP A 33 -33.60 5.13 -0.98
CA ASP A 33 -33.90 3.92 -1.74
C ASP A 33 -33.04 2.73 -1.28
N LYS A 34 -33.64 1.54 -1.26
CA LYS A 34 -32.97 0.30 -0.80
C LYS A 34 -31.82 -0.14 -1.69
N GLU A 35 -31.81 0.35 -2.93
CA GLU A 35 -30.76 0.12 -3.92
C GLU A 35 -29.49 0.91 -3.58
N VAL A 36 -29.61 1.96 -2.77
CA VAL A 36 -28.48 2.80 -2.33
C VAL A 36 -27.77 2.18 -1.14
N CYS A 37 -26.43 2.24 -1.17
CA CYS A 37 -25.63 1.67 -0.10
C CYS A 37 -25.56 2.57 1.13
N GLY A 38 -26.32 2.22 2.18
CA GLY A 38 -26.24 2.92 3.47
C GLY A 38 -24.83 3.00 4.06
N PHE A 39 -23.98 1.98 3.85
CA PHE A 39 -22.59 1.99 4.32
C PHE A 39 -21.77 3.12 3.68
N TYR A 40 -21.92 3.28 2.36
CA TYR A 40 -21.27 4.33 1.59
C TYR A 40 -21.76 5.73 1.99
N MET A 41 -23.06 5.85 2.25
CA MET A 41 -23.69 7.12 2.66
C MET A 41 -23.11 7.67 3.95
N VAL A 42 -22.85 6.83 4.96
CA VAL A 42 -22.31 7.32 6.24
C VAL A 42 -20.79 7.46 6.23
N LYS A 43 -20.06 6.42 5.82
CA LYS A 43 -18.58 6.42 5.92
C LYS A 43 -17.94 5.81 4.68
N PHE A 44 -17.94 4.49 4.61
CA PHE A 44 -17.31 3.71 3.55
C PHE A 44 -18.08 2.40 3.35
N CYS A 45 -18.05 1.87 2.12
CA CYS A 45 -18.54 0.53 1.85
C CYS A 45 -17.39 -0.49 1.99
N PRO A 46 -17.57 -1.57 2.75
CA PRO A 46 -16.57 -2.64 2.86
C PRO A 46 -16.21 -3.29 1.52
N HIS A 47 -17.16 -3.36 0.57
CA HIS A 47 -16.91 -3.92 -0.76
C HIS A 47 -15.85 -3.11 -1.52
N ASP A 48 -15.90 -1.78 -1.42
CA ASP A 48 -14.93 -0.89 -2.08
C ASP A 48 -13.56 -0.89 -1.39
N LEU A 49 -13.54 -1.16 -0.08
CA LEU A 49 -12.30 -1.16 0.71
C LEU A 49 -11.44 -2.41 0.46
N PHE A 50 -12.07 -3.56 0.23
CA PHE A 50 -11.38 -4.85 0.08
C PHE A 50 -11.10 -5.25 -1.37
N VAL A 51 -11.33 -4.38 -2.35
CA VAL A 51 -11.04 -4.64 -3.77
C VAL A 51 -9.56 -4.98 -3.94
N ASN A 52 -9.25 -6.01 -4.74
CA ASN A 52 -7.88 -6.50 -4.99
C ASN A 52 -7.16 -7.05 -3.75
N THR A 53 -7.87 -7.34 -2.66
CA THR A 53 -7.29 -8.02 -1.50
C THR A 53 -7.61 -9.51 -1.51
N ARG A 54 -6.92 -10.31 -0.71
CA ARG A 54 -7.26 -11.74 -0.52
C ARG A 54 -8.64 -11.96 0.12
N SER A 55 -9.27 -10.91 0.61
CA SER A 55 -10.59 -10.94 1.24
C SER A 55 -11.60 -10.11 0.46
N ASP A 56 -11.38 -9.96 -0.85
CA ASP A 56 -12.28 -9.25 -1.74
C ASP A 56 -13.70 -9.83 -1.66
N LEU A 57 -14.66 -8.94 -1.41
CA LEU A 57 -16.08 -9.27 -1.30
C LEU A 57 -16.79 -9.17 -2.67
N GLY A 58 -16.08 -8.70 -3.71
CA GLY A 58 -16.62 -8.40 -5.01
C GLY A 58 -17.24 -7.00 -5.08
N PRO A 59 -17.74 -6.61 -6.27
CA PRO A 59 -18.38 -5.32 -6.47
C PRO A 59 -19.62 -5.18 -5.57
N CYS A 60 -19.83 -3.98 -5.03
CA CYS A 60 -21.00 -3.74 -4.19
C CYS A 60 -22.29 -3.96 -5.00
N PRO A 61 -23.29 -4.71 -4.49
CA PRO A 61 -24.58 -4.88 -5.16
C PRO A 61 -25.47 -3.62 -5.07
N LYS A 62 -25.01 -2.57 -4.40
CA LYS A 62 -25.75 -1.33 -4.14
C LYS A 62 -25.06 -0.14 -4.81
N ILE A 63 -25.82 0.93 -5.03
CA ILE A 63 -25.39 2.14 -5.71
C ILE A 63 -24.53 2.99 -4.78
N HIS A 64 -23.35 3.37 -5.27
CA HIS A 64 -22.41 4.32 -4.66
C HIS A 64 -22.34 5.57 -5.54
N ASP A 65 -23.26 6.52 -5.32
CA ASP A 65 -23.24 7.79 -6.04
C ASP A 65 -22.84 8.92 -5.08
N PRO A 66 -21.75 9.65 -5.35
CA PRO A 66 -21.34 10.83 -4.57
C PRO A 66 -22.45 11.89 -4.45
N LYS A 67 -23.26 12.10 -5.49
CA LYS A 67 -24.35 13.09 -5.48
C LYS A 67 -25.44 12.73 -4.47
N LEU A 68 -25.72 11.44 -4.33
CA LEU A 68 -26.67 10.94 -3.33
C LEU A 68 -26.12 11.10 -1.92
N LYS A 69 -24.80 10.95 -1.74
CA LYS A 69 -24.13 11.18 -0.46
C LYS A 69 -24.19 12.65 -0.05
N GLU A 70 -23.89 13.58 -0.95
CA GLU A 70 -24.04 15.01 -0.71
C GLU A 70 -25.49 15.37 -0.36
N SER A 71 -26.45 14.79 -1.07
CA SER A 71 -27.89 14.98 -0.80
C SER A 71 -28.33 14.40 0.55
N PHE A 72 -27.71 13.30 0.99
CA PHE A 72 -27.94 12.70 2.30
C PHE A 72 -27.36 13.57 3.42
N GLU A 73 -26.13 14.06 3.26
CA GLU A 73 -25.47 14.94 4.24
C GLU A 73 -26.17 16.30 4.38
N ALA A 74 -26.75 16.83 3.29
CA ALA A 74 -27.52 18.06 3.30
C ALA A 74 -28.98 17.89 3.81
N SER A 75 -29.45 16.65 3.97
CA SER A 75 -30.84 16.37 4.32
C SER A 75 -31.12 16.60 5.81
N PRO A 76 -32.25 17.22 6.19
CA PRO A 76 -32.65 17.35 7.60
C PRO A 76 -32.98 16.00 8.25
N ARG A 77 -33.14 14.94 7.44
CA ARG A 77 -33.37 13.56 7.92
C ARG A 77 -32.05 12.84 8.27
N HIS A 78 -30.89 13.42 7.95
CA HIS A 78 -29.57 12.82 8.15
C HIS A 78 -29.41 12.22 9.56
N ASP A 79 -29.61 13.03 10.60
CA ASP A 79 -29.35 12.64 11.98
C ASP A 79 -30.26 11.51 12.48
N SER A 80 -31.40 11.30 11.83
CA SER A 80 -32.33 10.22 12.16
C SER A 80 -31.98 8.89 11.46
N TYR A 81 -31.34 8.95 10.30
CA TYR A 81 -30.97 7.79 9.49
C TYR A 81 -29.52 7.36 9.67
N ALA A 82 -28.59 8.29 9.88
CA ALA A 82 -27.17 8.01 10.04
C ALA A 82 -26.89 6.97 11.14
N PRO A 83 -27.49 7.05 12.35
CA PRO A 83 -27.23 6.06 13.40
C PRO A 83 -27.67 4.64 13.02
N ARG A 84 -28.71 4.49 12.19
CA ARG A 84 -29.18 3.18 11.72
C ARG A 84 -28.18 2.55 10.76
N PHE A 85 -27.73 3.33 9.78
CA PHE A 85 -26.73 2.88 8.82
C PHE A 85 -25.37 2.63 9.49
N GLU A 86 -25.00 3.41 10.50
CA GLU A 86 -23.82 3.17 11.33
C GLU A 86 -23.92 1.87 12.11
N ALA A 87 -25.08 1.59 12.72
CA ALA A 87 -25.31 0.34 13.43
C ALA A 87 -25.21 -0.88 12.49
N ASP A 88 -25.79 -0.80 11.29
CA ASP A 88 -25.69 -1.85 10.29
C ASP A 88 -24.23 -2.05 9.82
N LEU A 89 -23.48 -0.95 9.64
CA LEU A 89 -22.06 -1.00 9.30
C LEU A 89 -21.23 -1.61 10.42
N ALA A 90 -21.49 -1.22 11.68
CA ALA A 90 -20.81 -1.76 12.84
C ALA A 90 -21.04 -3.27 12.97
N HIS A 91 -22.28 -3.72 12.81
CA HIS A 91 -22.62 -5.14 12.80
C HIS A 91 -21.94 -5.91 11.66
N PHE A 92 -21.79 -5.29 10.48
CA PHE A 92 -21.02 -5.86 9.39
C PHE A 92 -19.52 -5.97 9.76
N CYS A 93 -18.96 -4.93 10.38
CA CYS A 93 -17.56 -4.90 10.82
C CYS A 93 -17.25 -5.94 11.90
N GLU A 94 -18.19 -6.29 12.76
CA GLU A 94 -18.03 -7.40 13.72
C GLU A 94 -17.73 -8.72 13.01
N LYS A 95 -18.36 -8.98 11.86
CA LYS A 95 -18.08 -10.18 11.03
C LYS A 95 -16.69 -10.14 10.40
N LEU A 96 -16.15 -8.95 10.18
CA LEU A 96 -14.79 -8.76 9.68
C LEU A 96 -13.71 -9.00 10.74
N MET A 97 -14.06 -9.08 12.03
CA MET A 97 -13.09 -9.38 13.09
C MET A 97 -12.38 -10.72 12.90
N ASP A 98 -13.02 -11.68 12.23
CA ASP A 98 -12.38 -12.95 11.89
C ASP A 98 -11.24 -12.79 10.87
N LEU A 99 -11.27 -11.74 10.04
CA LEU A 99 -10.15 -11.39 9.15
C LEU A 99 -8.97 -10.86 9.96
N ASP A 100 -9.21 -10.02 10.96
CA ASP A 100 -8.14 -9.51 11.83
C ASP A 100 -7.41 -10.65 12.56
N ARG A 101 -8.17 -11.65 13.05
CA ARG A 101 -7.59 -12.88 13.62
C ARG A 101 -6.72 -13.65 12.61
N LYS A 102 -7.15 -13.77 11.35
CA LYS A 102 -6.37 -14.42 10.29
C LYS A 102 -5.10 -13.65 9.99
N VAL A 103 -5.17 -12.32 9.91
CA VAL A 103 -4.01 -11.45 9.69
C VAL A 103 -3.02 -11.60 10.84
N ARG A 104 -3.49 -11.58 12.10
CA ARG A 104 -2.63 -11.77 13.27
C ARG A 104 -1.89 -13.10 13.24
N ARG A 105 -2.59 -14.21 12.95
CA ARG A 105 -1.96 -15.54 12.83
C ARG A 105 -0.95 -15.60 11.69
N GLY A 106 -1.25 -14.94 10.56
CA GLY A 106 -0.31 -14.83 9.44
C GLY A 106 0.96 -14.07 9.83
N ARG A 107 0.81 -12.96 10.56
CA ARG A 107 1.95 -12.19 11.09
C ARG A 107 2.77 -12.97 12.11
N GLU A 108 2.12 -13.72 13.00
CA GLU A 108 2.80 -14.55 14.00
C GLU A 108 3.63 -15.67 13.35
N ARG A 109 3.06 -16.36 12.35
CA ARG A 109 3.82 -17.32 11.54
C ARG A 109 5.03 -16.69 10.86
N LEU A 110 4.86 -15.52 10.23
CA LEU A 110 5.95 -14.83 9.56
C LEU A 110 7.02 -14.39 10.56
N ALA A 111 6.64 -13.89 11.73
CA ALA A 111 7.56 -13.53 12.79
C ALA A 111 8.37 -14.74 13.28
N GLN A 112 7.75 -15.92 13.35
CA GLN A 112 8.41 -17.16 13.72
C GLN A 112 9.34 -17.70 12.61
N GLU A 113 8.98 -17.51 11.34
CA GLU A 113 9.85 -17.86 10.18
C GLU A 113 11.05 -16.91 10.02
N VAL A 114 11.05 -15.73 10.66
CA VAL A 114 12.19 -14.78 10.66
C VAL A 114 13.28 -15.16 11.66
N GLU A 115 13.05 -16.14 12.54
CA GLU A 115 14.14 -16.85 13.20
C GLU A 115 14.77 -17.86 12.21
N LEU A 116 15.38 -17.34 11.16
CA LEU A 116 16.43 -18.08 10.47
C LEU A 116 17.43 -18.48 11.57
N PRO A 117 17.76 -19.78 11.73
CA PRO A 117 18.84 -20.16 12.63
C PRO A 117 20.04 -19.28 12.27
N PRO A 118 20.74 -18.70 13.27
CA PRO A 118 21.90 -17.86 12.99
C PRO A 118 22.77 -18.61 11.98
N PRO A 119 23.23 -17.94 10.91
CA PRO A 119 24.05 -18.60 9.91
C PRO A 119 25.15 -19.37 10.65
N PRO A 120 25.47 -20.60 10.23
CA PRO A 120 26.43 -21.44 10.94
C PRO A 120 27.67 -20.61 11.23
N PRO A 121 28.22 -20.67 12.47
CA PRO A 121 29.33 -19.83 12.85
C PRO A 121 30.43 -19.94 11.80
N LEU A 122 30.81 -18.78 11.25
CA LEU A 122 31.85 -18.70 10.22
C LEU A 122 33.12 -19.38 10.77
N PRO A 123 33.83 -20.19 9.97
CA PRO A 123 35.12 -20.73 10.38
C PRO A 123 36.04 -19.62 10.86
N VAL A 124 36.77 -19.84 11.96
CA VAL A 124 37.64 -18.84 12.60
C VAL A 124 38.58 -18.18 11.58
N GLU A 125 39.16 -18.98 10.68
CA GLU A 125 40.01 -18.51 9.57
C GLU A 125 39.32 -17.50 8.65
N LYS A 126 38.04 -17.71 8.32
CA LYS A 126 37.27 -16.79 7.48
C LYS A 126 36.87 -15.54 8.24
N SER A 127 36.60 -15.66 9.54
CA SER A 127 36.35 -14.50 10.42
C SER A 127 37.57 -13.59 10.50
N GLU A 128 38.77 -14.17 10.62
CA GLU A 128 40.03 -13.42 10.60
C GLU A 128 40.31 -12.81 9.22
N GLN A 129 39.99 -13.51 8.13
CA GLN A 129 40.08 -12.93 6.79
C GLN A 129 39.15 -11.72 6.60
N LEU A 130 37.93 -11.79 7.13
CA LEU A 130 36.96 -10.69 7.07
C LEU A 130 37.43 -9.47 7.88
N SER A 131 37.97 -9.67 9.09
CA SER A 131 38.48 -8.57 9.90
C SER A 131 39.70 -7.88 9.26
N VAL A 132 40.61 -8.66 8.67
CA VAL A 132 41.76 -8.11 7.92
C VAL A 132 41.30 -7.32 6.68
N LEU A 133 40.28 -7.80 5.96
CA LEU A 133 39.72 -7.07 4.82
C LEU A 133 39.00 -5.79 5.25
N GLU A 134 38.30 -5.80 6.38
CA GLU A 134 37.68 -4.61 6.97
C GLU A 134 38.69 -3.54 7.36
N GLU A 135 39.76 -3.93 8.04
CA GLU A 135 40.83 -3.01 8.43
C GLU A 135 41.51 -2.40 7.20
N LYS A 136 41.75 -3.22 6.16
CA LYS A 136 42.27 -2.72 4.87
C LYS A 136 41.33 -1.72 4.20
N ILE A 137 40.02 -1.98 4.20
CA ILE A 137 39.03 -1.04 3.64
C ILE A 137 39.06 0.27 4.42
N LYS A 138 39.08 0.21 5.75
CA LYS A 138 39.12 1.40 6.61
C LYS A 138 40.36 2.25 6.33
N ASN A 139 41.55 1.65 6.31
CA ASN A 139 42.81 2.36 6.05
C ASN A 139 42.85 2.98 4.64
N LEU A 140 42.29 2.30 3.63
CA LEU A 140 42.20 2.83 2.28
C LEU A 140 41.21 3.99 2.20
N LEU A 141 40.07 3.92 2.90
CA LEU A 141 39.09 5.01 2.97
C LEU A 141 39.66 6.26 3.64
N GLU A 142 40.36 6.12 4.76
CA GLU A 142 41.06 7.23 5.42
C GLU A 142 42.09 7.89 4.47
N SER A 143 42.79 7.07 3.67
CA SER A 143 43.74 7.57 2.66
C SER A 143 43.03 8.31 1.51
N VAL A 144 41.86 7.84 1.08
CA VAL A 144 41.02 8.52 0.07
C VAL A 144 40.55 9.86 0.58
N GLU A 145 40.07 9.93 1.83
CA GLU A 145 39.61 11.17 2.47
C GLU A 145 40.75 12.20 2.54
N ALA A 146 41.94 11.80 3.03
CA ALA A 146 43.10 12.69 3.10
C ALA A 146 43.56 13.22 1.73
N LEU A 147 43.53 12.38 0.68
CA LEU A 147 43.87 12.81 -0.68
C LEU A 147 42.78 13.70 -1.30
N GLY A 148 41.51 13.46 -0.94
CA GLY A 148 40.39 14.32 -1.30
C GLY A 148 40.52 15.72 -0.69
N GLU A 149 40.85 15.80 0.59
CA GLU A 149 41.12 17.07 1.30
C GLU A 149 42.33 17.82 0.73
N ALA A 150 43.37 17.09 0.31
CA ALA A 150 44.54 17.66 -0.36
C ALA A 150 44.29 18.08 -1.82
N GLY A 151 43.09 17.87 -2.36
CA GLY A 151 42.72 18.22 -3.74
C GLY A 151 43.31 17.30 -4.81
N LYS A 152 43.86 16.15 -4.43
CA LYS A 152 44.47 15.16 -5.33
C LYS A 152 43.44 14.16 -5.85
N VAL A 153 42.51 14.65 -6.65
CA VAL A 153 41.32 13.90 -7.10
C VAL A 153 41.69 12.62 -7.87
N ASP A 154 42.69 12.66 -8.75
CA ASP A 154 43.10 11.50 -9.55
C ASP A 154 43.69 10.37 -8.68
N GLU A 155 44.48 10.72 -7.66
CA GLU A 155 45.06 9.74 -6.72
C GLU A 155 43.98 9.16 -5.79
N ALA A 156 43.03 9.98 -5.35
CA ALA A 156 41.88 9.56 -4.54
C ALA A 156 40.97 8.58 -5.31
N GLU A 157 40.68 8.85 -6.59
CA GLU A 157 39.88 7.96 -7.42
C GLU A 157 40.56 6.60 -7.64
N ALA A 158 41.88 6.60 -7.88
CA ALA A 158 42.65 5.37 -8.04
C ALA A 158 42.62 4.50 -6.76
N LEU A 159 42.66 5.12 -5.58
CA LEU A 159 42.51 4.42 -4.29
C LEU A 159 41.08 3.95 -4.05
N MET A 160 40.07 4.73 -4.44
CA MET A 160 38.66 4.32 -4.34
C MET A 160 38.37 3.07 -5.16
N ARG A 161 38.99 2.92 -6.35
CA ARG A 161 38.90 1.66 -7.13
C ARG A 161 39.49 0.46 -6.39
N LYS A 162 40.55 0.66 -5.60
CA LYS A 162 41.11 -0.40 -4.75
C LYS A 162 40.17 -0.74 -3.59
N VAL A 163 39.51 0.24 -2.97
CA VAL A 163 38.49 0.02 -1.94
C VAL A 163 37.37 -0.88 -2.49
N LEU A 164 36.86 -0.59 -3.69
CA LEU A 164 35.83 -1.39 -4.34
C LEU A 164 36.30 -2.84 -4.62
N ALA A 165 37.55 -3.02 -5.06
CA ALA A 165 38.11 -4.36 -5.29
C ALA A 165 38.22 -5.19 -3.99
N VAL A 166 38.68 -4.57 -2.89
CA VAL A 166 38.75 -5.23 -1.57
C VAL A 166 37.35 -5.49 -1.02
N GLY A 167 36.39 -4.60 -1.25
CA GLY A 167 34.98 -4.80 -0.92
C GLY A 167 34.35 -5.98 -1.67
N PHE A 168 34.71 -6.17 -2.94
CA PHE A 168 34.26 -7.32 -3.72
C PHE A 168 34.82 -8.65 -3.18
N LEU A 169 36.11 -8.67 -2.81
CA LEU A 169 36.74 -9.81 -2.15
C LEU A 169 36.04 -10.15 -0.81
N LYS A 170 35.68 -9.13 -0.02
CA LYS A 170 34.92 -9.32 1.23
C LYS A 170 33.55 -9.95 0.95
N LEU A 171 32.82 -9.47 -0.05
CA LEU A 171 31.55 -10.08 -0.48
C LEU A 171 31.73 -11.54 -0.89
N GLN A 172 32.82 -11.85 -1.61
CA GLN A 172 33.12 -13.21 -2.03
C GLN A 172 33.34 -14.14 -0.82
N VAL A 173 34.10 -13.69 0.18
CA VAL A 173 34.31 -14.49 1.43
C VAL A 173 32.99 -14.73 2.18
N MET A 174 32.08 -13.74 2.19
CA MET A 174 30.77 -13.86 2.83
C MET A 174 29.84 -14.83 2.08
N VAL A 175 29.73 -14.71 0.75
CA VAL A 175 28.80 -15.51 -0.08
C VAL A 175 29.25 -16.98 -0.18
N PHE A 176 30.55 -17.23 -0.32
CA PHE A 176 31.10 -18.60 -0.34
C PHE A 176 31.16 -19.25 1.06
N SER A 177 30.57 -18.63 2.08
CA SER A 177 30.38 -19.23 3.41
C SER A 177 28.93 -19.64 3.69
N SER A 178 28.00 -19.30 2.79
CA SER A 178 26.58 -19.67 2.90
C SER A 178 26.17 -20.86 2.02
N LEU A 179 27.11 -21.46 1.27
CA LEU A 179 26.99 -22.73 0.55
C LEU A 179 27.79 -23.81 1.29
#